data_AF-A0A5K0X354-F1
#
_entry.id   AF-A0A5K0X354-F1
#
_cell.length_a   1.000
_cell.length_b   1.000
_cell.length_c   1.000
_cell.angle_alpha   90.00
_cell.angle_beta   90.00
_cell.angle_gamma   90.00
#
_symmetry.space_group_name_H-M   'P 1'
#
loop_
_entity.id
_entity.type
_entity.pdbx_description
1 polymer ?
#
loop_
_entity_poly.entity_id
_entity_poly.type
_entity_poly.pdbx_seq_one_letter_code
_entity_poly.pdbx_strand_id
1 'polypeptide(L)' 'MGGAPWGVPLGRKDATTASQDLATLRLPNPDSNLAELIGNFSVQGLSEYDMIVLS' A
#
# COMPACT_ATOMS: atom_id res chain seq x y z
N MET A 1 19.21 3.63 6.80
CA MET A 1 18.48 4.13 7.98
C MET A 1 18.89 5.58 8.21
N GLY A 2 18.20 6.54 7.59
CA GLY A 2 18.58 7.97 7.64
C GLY A 2 17.54 8.89 6.99
N GLY A 3 16.27 8.46 6.98
CA GLY A 3 15.18 9.23 6.38
C GLY A 3 14.73 10.40 7.26
N ALA A 4 13.96 11.31 6.67
CA ALA A 4 13.34 12.39 7.40
C ALA A 4 12.33 11.84 8.44
N PRO A 5 12.20 12.46 9.63
CA PRO A 5 11.15 12.08 10.56
C PRO A 5 9.77 12.49 10.03
N TRP A 6 8.76 11.66 10.25
CA TRP A 6 7.36 12.01 10.00
C TRP A 6 6.53 11.82 11.27
N GLY A 7 5.56 12.71 11.48
CA GLY A 7 4.58 12.54 12.55
C GLY A 7 3.66 11.37 12.24
N VAL A 8 3.45 10.48 13.21
CA VAL A 8 2.57 9.31 13.06
C VAL A 8 1.22 9.62 13.73
N PRO A 9 0.12 9.75 12.97
CA PRO A 9 -1.20 9.92 13.56
C PRO A 9 -1.61 8.71 14.41
N LEU A 10 -2.17 8.95 15.59
CA LEU A 10 -2.60 7.92 16.54
C LEU A 10 -4.12 7.78 16.58
N GLY A 11 -4.60 6.67 17.15
CA GLY A 11 -6.04 6.41 17.35
C GLY A 11 -6.69 5.39 16.41
N ARG A 12 -5.89 4.70 15.59
CA ARG A 12 -6.39 3.52 14.85
C ARG A 12 -6.82 2.43 15.83
N LYS A 13 -7.96 1.80 15.57
CA LYS A 13 -8.49 0.68 16.34
C LYS A 13 -8.12 -0.64 15.68
N ASP A 14 -7.95 -1.67 16.49
CA ASP A 14 -7.65 -3.01 15.99
C ASP A 14 -8.88 -3.65 15.35
N ALA A 15 -8.67 -4.34 14.23
CA ALA A 15 -9.70 -5.12 13.57
C ALA A 15 -9.95 -6.43 14.33
N THR A 16 -11.20 -6.89 14.36
CA THR A 16 -11.57 -8.19 14.95
C THR A 16 -11.53 -9.35 13.96
N THR A 17 -11.30 -9.06 12.67
CA THR A 17 -11.25 -10.03 11.58
C THR A 17 -10.12 -9.70 10.61
N ALA A 18 -9.63 -10.74 9.92
CA ALA A 18 -8.67 -10.62 8.82
C ALA A 18 -9.30 -11.08 7.50
N SER A 19 -8.73 -10.70 6.36
CA SER A 19 -9.18 -11.14 5.03
C SER A 19 -7.99 -11.53 4.15
N GLN A 20 -7.82 -12.84 3.94
CA GLN A 20 -6.80 -13.38 3.04
C GLN A 20 -7.12 -13.08 1.57
N ASP A 21 -8.40 -13.14 1.20
CA ASP A 21 -8.85 -12.87 -0.17
C ASP A 21 -8.52 -11.43 -0.57
N LEU A 22 -8.79 -10.47 0.32
CA LEU A 22 -8.46 -9.08 0.09
C LEU A 22 -6.94 -8.87 0.01
N ALA A 23 -6.15 -9.57 0.83
CA ALA A 23 -4.70 -9.52 0.74
C ALA A 23 -4.19 -10.05 -0.61
N THR A 24 -4.74 -11.17 -1.08
CA THR A 24 -4.39 -11.77 -2.37
C THR A 24 -4.74 -10.85 -3.54
N LEU A 25 -5.86 -10.11 -3.43
CA LEU A 25 -6.31 -9.19 -4.46
C LEU A 25 -5.55 -7.84 -4.46
N ARG A 26 -5.15 -7.33 -3.29
CA ARG A 26 -4.66 -5.95 -3.14
C ARG A 26 -3.14 -5.83 -2.98
N LEU A 27 -2.45 -6.92 -2.65
CA LEU A 27 -1.00 -6.92 -2.59
C LEU A 27 -0.43 -7.24 -3.97
N PRO A 28 0.40 -6.35 -4.55
CA PRO A 28 1.06 -6.64 -5.82
C PRO A 28 2.04 -7.81 -5.67
N ASN A 29 2.12 -8.65 -6.69
CA ASN A 29 3.11 -9.72 -6.77
C ASN A 29 4.46 -9.11 -7.15
N PRO A 30 5.62 -9.66 -6.72
CA PRO A 30 6.92 -9.24 -7.22
C PRO A 30 7.04 -9.24 -8.76
N ASP A 31 6.28 -10.11 -9.44
CA ASP A 31 6.24 -10.20 -10.91
C ASP A 31 5.14 -9.33 -11.54
N SER A 32 4.45 -8.49 -10.77
CA SER A 32 3.39 -7.61 -11.29
C SER A 32 3.95 -6.58 -12.27
N ASN A 33 3.23 -6.39 -13.37
CA ASN A 33 3.61 -5.37 -14.36
C ASN A 33 3.21 -3.96 -13.90
N LEU A 34 3.72 -2.94 -14.60
CA LEU A 34 3.48 -1.53 -14.25
C LEU A 34 1.99 -1.16 -14.20
N ALA A 35 1.15 -1.68 -15.11
CA ALA A 35 -0.27 -1.36 -15.12
C ALA A 35 -1.00 -1.95 -13.89
N GLU A 36 -0.62 -3.15 -13.47
CA GLU A 36 -1.12 -3.78 -12.24
C GLU A 36 -0.71 -2.99 -10.99
N LEU A 37 0.54 -2.53 -10.93
CA LEU A 37 1.04 -1.72 -9.82
C LEU A 37 0.27 -0.39 -9.72
N ILE A 38 0.12 0.32 -10.83
CA ILE A 38 -0.65 1.58 -10.88
C ILE A 38 -2.09 1.35 -10.42
N GLY A 39 -2.75 0.29 -10.91
CA GLY A 39 -4.10 -0.07 -10.51
C GLY A 39 -4.24 -0.37 -9.02
N ASN A 40 -3.29 -1.15 -8.46
CA ASN A 40 -3.31 -1.50 -7.04
C ASN A 40 -3.09 -0.29 -6.13
N PHE A 41 -2.16 0.61 -6.46
CA PHE A 41 -1.94 1.84 -5.70
C PHE A 41 -3.13 2.80 -5.81
N SER A 42 -3.71 2.95 -7.00
CA SER A 42 -4.88 3.79 -7.24
C SER A 42 -6.09 3.38 -6.41
N VAL A 43 -6.33 2.06 -6.24
CA VAL A 43 -7.36 1.53 -5.35
C VAL A 43 -7.17 1.98 -3.90
N GLN A 44 -5.93 2.10 -3.44
CA GLN A 44 -5.61 2.57 -2.08
C GLN A 44 -5.66 4.11 -1.98
N GLY A 45 -6.01 4.80 -3.06
CA GLY A 45 -6.01 6.26 -3.14
C GLY A 45 -4.62 6.88 -3.31
N LEU A 46 -3.63 6.08 -3.75
CA LEU A 46 -2.26 6.53 -3.96
C LEU A 46 -2.01 6.80 -5.45
N SER A 47 -1.21 7.83 -5.72
CA SER A 47 -0.82 8.21 -7.09
C SER A 47 0.33 7.36 -7.64
N GLU A 48 0.58 7.46 -8.95
CA GLU A 48 1.77 6.85 -9.57
C GLU A 48 3.07 7.38 -8.96
N TYR A 49 3.10 8.65 -8.56
CA TYR A 49 4.25 9.23 -7.86
C TYR A 49 4.46 8.56 -6.50
N ASP A 50 3.38 8.36 -5.73
CA ASP A 50 3.42 7.66 -4.44
C ASP A 50 3.93 6.23 -4.59
N MET A 51 3.53 5.54 -5.67
CA MET A 51 4.05 4.22 -6.01
C MET A 51 5.57 4.22 -6.21
N ILE A 52 6.11 5.21 -6.92
CA ILE A 52 7.56 5.30 -7.21
C ILE A 52 8.36 5.62 -5.94
N VAL A 53 7.86 6.49 -5.06
CA VAL A 53 8.61 6.89 -3.85
C VAL A 53 8.53 5.86 -2.72
N LEU A 54 7.58 4.91 -2.78
CA LEU A 54 7.36 3.87 -1.77
C LEU A 54 7.90 2.48 -2.16
N SER A 55 8.48 2.32 -3.36
CA SER A 55 9.16 1.08 -3.79
C SER A 55 10.56 0.96 -3.21
#